data_AF-A0A936PEY7-F1
#
_entry.id   AF-A0A936PEY7-F1
#
_cell.length_a   1.000
_cell.length_b   1.000
_cell.length_c   1.000
_cell.angle_alpha   90.00
_cell.angle_beta   90.00
_cell.angle_gamma   90.00
#
_symmetry.space_group_name_H-M   'P 1'
#
loop_
_entity.id
_entity.type
_entity.pdbx_description
1 polymer ?
#
loop_
_entity_poly.entity_id
_entity_poly.type
_entity_poly.pdbx_seq_one_letter_code
_entity_poly.pdbx_strand_id
1 'polypeptide(L)'
;MKPLLAAGLLAATLAHAADPARDVASTASDREAVAVTVYNDDLALVKERRKVDLPAGLTRLSLREVAAQMRPETALLRAASGQPVQLLEQNFDFDLLTPQKLLEKYVGRQVTVIRPHPTSDAERRETATVLAAGQGTVLRFADRIETGVPGRLAFDAVPANLRDRPTLSVLLDAAGGKQSVELSYLTAGLAWKADYVANLSTDGKSLDLNGWVTLTNRSGAGFDDATLQLVAGTVNRVRAPQPRIAYAMAAAPARAKVAEATQEALMDYHLYSFERPTSIADNQTKQLALLSAAAVPVSREYLLAGNDWYYRERYGQIGQKLKPAVFIEFENRGGQLGKPLPAGIVRVYAKDSKGAAQFVGEDRIEHTAKNEKLKLRLGEAFDITAERLQTNYKRIADNVSESSWRVELRNAKDEAVTVRVQEPMPGDWEMVQESRKHTKDSARVASWNVTIPPGDKALLEYTVRVKW
;
A
#
# COMPACT_ATOMS: atom_id res chain seq x y z
N MET A 1 71.16 -66.35 1.38
CA MET A 1 71.22 -66.09 -0.09
C MET A 1 69.94 -66.59 -0.75
N LYS A 2 69.02 -65.68 -1.10
CA LYS A 2 68.07 -65.67 -2.24
C LYS A 2 66.93 -64.67 -1.92
N PRO A 3 66.65 -63.65 -2.76
CA PRO A 3 65.78 -62.53 -2.40
C PRO A 3 64.48 -62.43 -3.27
N LEU A 4 63.58 -61.50 -2.87
CA LEU A 4 62.42 -60.91 -3.60
C LEU A 4 61.25 -61.85 -4.00
N LEU A 5 59.97 -61.47 -4.07
CA LEU A 5 59.30 -60.18 -4.26
C LEU A 5 58.05 -60.07 -3.35
N ALA A 6 57.84 -58.90 -2.71
CA ALA A 6 56.54 -58.48 -2.18
C ALA A 6 56.03 -57.33 -3.04
N ALA A 7 54.94 -57.54 -3.77
CA ALA A 7 54.28 -56.52 -4.58
C ALA A 7 53.41 -55.63 -3.66
N GLY A 8 53.81 -54.37 -3.50
CA GLY A 8 52.98 -53.36 -2.86
C GLY A 8 51.94 -52.83 -3.84
N LEU A 9 50.66 -53.10 -3.58
CA LEU A 9 49.55 -52.41 -4.24
C LEU A 9 49.44 -51.01 -3.62
N LEU A 10 49.81 -49.97 -4.38
CA LEU A 10 49.45 -48.59 -4.05
C LEU A 10 47.95 -48.41 -4.30
N ALA A 11 47.17 -48.20 -3.24
CA ALA A 11 45.81 -47.67 -3.35
C ALA A 11 45.91 -46.17 -3.65
N ALA A 12 45.67 -45.79 -4.91
CA ALA A 12 45.50 -44.40 -5.30
C ALA A 12 44.13 -43.91 -4.80
N THR A 13 44.12 -43.10 -3.74
CA THR A 13 42.95 -42.31 -3.36
C THR A 13 42.72 -41.23 -4.41
N LEU A 14 41.83 -41.49 -5.37
CA LEU A 14 41.28 -40.47 -6.25
C LEU A 14 40.43 -39.53 -5.40
N ALA A 15 41.00 -38.39 -5.02
CA ALA A 15 40.22 -37.24 -4.59
C ALA A 15 39.30 -36.86 -5.76
N HIS A 16 38.00 -37.18 -5.65
CA HIS A 16 36.99 -36.61 -6.54
C HIS A 16 36.95 -35.11 -6.26
N ALA A 17 37.64 -34.32 -7.08
CA ALA A 17 37.36 -32.90 -7.18
C ALA A 17 35.89 -32.78 -7.58
N ALA A 18 35.06 -32.20 -6.71
CA ALA A 18 33.69 -31.86 -7.05
C ALA A 18 33.72 -31.00 -8.32
N ASP A 19 32.99 -31.43 -9.36
CA ASP A 19 32.96 -30.73 -10.63
C ASP A 19 32.50 -29.29 -10.37
N PRO A 20 33.28 -28.26 -10.75
CA PRO A 20 32.93 -26.88 -10.45
C PRO A 20 31.61 -26.54 -11.13
N ALA A 21 30.67 -25.99 -10.37
CA ALA A 21 29.38 -25.57 -10.90
C ALA A 21 29.57 -24.61 -12.08
N ARG A 22 28.89 -24.86 -13.19
CA ARG A 22 28.96 -24.02 -14.38
C ARG A 22 28.10 -22.77 -14.20
N ASP A 23 28.63 -21.60 -14.50
CA ASP A 23 27.88 -20.35 -14.38
C ASP A 23 27.03 -20.09 -15.63
N VAL A 24 25.74 -19.85 -15.43
CA VAL A 24 24.79 -19.40 -16.45
C VAL A 24 24.15 -18.11 -15.97
N ALA A 25 24.01 -17.11 -16.83
CA ALA A 25 23.31 -15.87 -16.51
C ALA A 25 22.05 -15.74 -17.37
N SER A 26 20.97 -15.29 -16.75
CA SER A 26 19.75 -14.90 -17.44
C SER A 26 19.42 -13.44 -17.09
N THR A 27 19.07 -12.67 -18.11
CA THR A 27 18.77 -11.23 -18.01
C THR A 27 17.31 -10.95 -18.40
N ALA A 28 16.89 -9.69 -18.36
CA ALA A 28 15.56 -9.28 -18.80
C ALA A 28 15.29 -9.59 -20.28
N SER A 29 16.31 -9.70 -21.14
CA SER A 29 16.12 -10.10 -22.55
C SER A 29 15.66 -11.54 -22.71
N ASP A 30 15.92 -12.39 -21.71
CA ASP A 30 15.52 -13.79 -21.71
C ASP A 30 14.11 -13.99 -21.17
N ARG A 31 13.47 -12.92 -20.66
CA ARG A 31 12.13 -12.94 -20.08
C ARG A 31 11.08 -13.05 -21.19
N GLU A 32 10.37 -14.17 -21.19
CA GLU A 32 9.30 -14.46 -22.16
C GLU A 32 7.96 -13.85 -21.73
N ALA A 33 7.73 -13.76 -20.42
CA ALA A 33 6.52 -13.21 -19.84
C ALA A 33 6.75 -12.75 -18.40
N VAL A 34 5.99 -11.74 -17.97
CA VAL A 34 5.94 -11.32 -16.57
C VAL A 34 4.53 -10.94 -16.16
N ALA A 35 4.13 -11.40 -14.98
CA ALA A 35 2.90 -11.02 -14.32
C ALA A 35 3.22 -10.39 -12.98
N VAL A 36 2.58 -9.25 -12.70
CA VAL A 36 2.75 -8.50 -11.45
C VAL A 36 1.39 -8.35 -10.80
N THR A 37 1.23 -8.92 -9.61
CA THR A 37 0.04 -8.75 -8.78
C THR A 37 0.40 -7.83 -7.62
N VAL A 38 -0.21 -6.65 -7.56
CA VAL A 38 0.08 -5.64 -6.52
C VAL A 38 -1.03 -5.64 -5.48
N TYR A 39 -0.64 -5.74 -4.21
CA TYR A 39 -1.53 -5.74 -3.06
C TYR A 39 -1.50 -4.37 -2.37
N ASN A 40 -2.40 -4.18 -1.42
CA ASN A 40 -2.26 -3.11 -0.44
C ASN A 40 -1.03 -3.40 0.48
N ASP A 41 -0.49 -2.35 1.12
CA ASP A 41 0.62 -2.44 2.09
C ASP A 41 2.01 -2.81 1.53
N ASP A 42 2.38 -2.19 0.40
CA ASP A 42 3.74 -2.26 -0.17
C ASP A 42 4.20 -3.71 -0.41
N LEU A 43 3.34 -4.48 -1.06
CA LEU A 43 3.55 -5.89 -1.35
C LEU A 43 3.12 -6.18 -2.79
N ALA A 44 3.98 -6.86 -3.54
CA ALA A 44 3.64 -7.42 -4.84
C ALA A 44 4.14 -8.85 -4.98
N LEU A 45 3.40 -9.65 -5.74
CA LEU A 45 3.82 -10.95 -6.25
C LEU A 45 4.27 -10.76 -7.69
N VAL A 46 5.52 -11.11 -7.98
CA VAL A 46 6.06 -11.16 -9.33
C VAL A 46 6.15 -12.61 -9.75
N LYS A 47 5.69 -12.91 -10.97
CA LYS A 47 5.92 -14.18 -11.65
C LYS A 47 6.52 -13.89 -13.00
N GLU A 48 7.70 -14.41 -13.27
CA GLU A 48 8.37 -14.23 -14.55
C GLU A 48 8.83 -15.56 -15.11
N ARG A 49 8.71 -15.69 -16.43
CA ARG A 49 9.20 -16.84 -17.18
C ARG A 49 10.41 -16.43 -17.99
N ARG A 50 11.49 -17.18 -17.87
CA ARG A 50 12.74 -16.92 -18.59
C ARG A 50 13.19 -18.14 -19.37
N LYS A 51 13.69 -17.91 -20.58
CA LYS A 51 14.32 -18.94 -21.40
C LYS A 51 15.79 -19.06 -21.03
N VAL A 52 16.22 -20.26 -20.69
CA VAL A 52 17.61 -20.53 -20.27
C VAL A 52 18.16 -21.73 -21.03
N ASP A 53 19.47 -21.71 -21.26
CA ASP A 53 20.21 -22.86 -21.78
C ASP A 53 21.11 -23.38 -20.67
N LEU A 54 20.70 -24.49 -20.05
CA LEU A 54 21.41 -25.05 -18.90
C LEU A 54 22.37 -26.16 -19.39
N PRO A 55 23.64 -26.18 -18.95
CA PRO A 55 24.46 -27.36 -19.14
C PRO A 55 23.97 -28.52 -18.25
N ALA A 56 24.34 -29.74 -18.61
CA ALA A 56 24.08 -30.90 -17.75
C ALA A 56 24.98 -30.87 -16.50
N GLY A 57 24.43 -31.28 -15.35
CA GLY A 57 25.08 -31.32 -14.04
C GLY A 57 24.90 -30.03 -13.22
N LEU A 58 25.82 -29.82 -12.26
CA LEU A 58 25.79 -28.68 -11.35
C LEU A 58 25.95 -27.35 -12.11
N THR A 59 24.93 -26.50 -11.99
CA THR A 59 24.83 -25.21 -12.68
C THR A 59 24.46 -24.12 -11.69
N ARG A 60 25.22 -23.04 -11.65
CA ARG A 60 24.86 -21.80 -10.96
C ARG A 60 24.15 -20.86 -11.93
N LEU A 61 22.83 -20.76 -11.82
CA LEU A 61 22.02 -19.85 -12.62
C LEU A 61 21.86 -18.51 -11.87
N SER A 62 22.30 -17.42 -12.51
CA SER A 62 22.16 -16.06 -12.02
C SER A 62 21.05 -15.32 -12.76
N LEU A 63 19.91 -15.16 -12.08
CA LEU A 63 18.73 -14.43 -12.55
C LEU A 63 18.90 -12.94 -12.22
N ARG A 64 19.34 -12.16 -13.20
CA ARG A 64 19.60 -10.71 -13.06
C ARG A 64 18.31 -9.90 -13.23
N GLU A 65 18.30 -8.67 -12.73
CA GLU A 65 17.17 -7.72 -12.88
C GLU A 65 15.88 -8.20 -12.20
N VAL A 66 16.06 -8.95 -11.11
CA VAL A 66 14.97 -9.20 -10.15
C VAL A 66 14.75 -7.94 -9.30
N ALA A 67 13.62 -7.82 -8.62
CA ALA A 67 13.38 -6.70 -7.73
C ALA A 67 14.46 -6.61 -6.63
N ALA A 68 15.03 -5.43 -6.41
CA ALA A 68 15.99 -5.18 -5.34
C ALA A 68 15.36 -5.40 -3.95
N GLN A 69 14.07 -5.15 -3.83
CA GLN A 69 13.28 -5.38 -2.62
C GLN A 69 12.59 -6.75 -2.59
N MET A 70 13.04 -7.71 -3.42
CA MET A 70 12.61 -9.10 -3.34
C MET A 70 12.79 -9.62 -1.92
N ARG A 71 11.82 -10.43 -1.47
CA ARG A 71 11.90 -11.24 -0.26
C ARG A 71 12.46 -12.62 -0.64
N PRO A 72 13.76 -12.89 -0.42
CA PRO A 72 14.38 -14.09 -0.97
C PRO A 72 13.75 -15.37 -0.43
N GLU A 73 13.26 -15.36 0.81
CA GLU A 73 12.60 -16.51 1.44
C GLU A 73 11.29 -16.93 0.75
N THR A 74 10.80 -16.12 -0.19
CA THR A 74 9.56 -16.36 -0.94
C THR A 74 9.82 -16.77 -2.39
N ALA A 75 11.08 -16.75 -2.83
CA ALA A 75 11.42 -17.08 -4.19
C ALA A 75 11.25 -18.59 -4.44
N LEU A 76 10.51 -18.91 -5.49
CA LEU A 76 10.26 -20.26 -5.96
C LEU A 76 10.65 -20.32 -7.44
N LEU A 77 11.60 -21.20 -7.75
CA LEU A 77 12.01 -21.50 -9.11
C LEU A 77 11.53 -22.89 -9.51
N ARG A 78 10.88 -23.00 -10.68
CA ARG A 78 10.44 -24.27 -11.24
C ARG A 78 10.67 -24.33 -12.74
N ALA A 79 10.82 -25.54 -13.28
CA ALA A 79 10.74 -25.72 -14.74
C ALA A 79 9.30 -25.44 -15.20
N ALA A 80 9.14 -24.55 -16.18
CA ALA A 80 7.86 -24.25 -16.83
C ALA A 80 7.66 -25.08 -18.11
N SER A 81 8.77 -25.46 -18.76
CA SER A 81 8.84 -26.38 -19.88
C SER A 81 10.18 -27.12 -19.83
N GLY A 82 10.30 -28.28 -20.48
CA GLY A 82 11.54 -29.05 -20.50
C GLY A 82 11.71 -30.02 -19.32
N GLN A 83 12.95 -30.39 -19.02
CA GLN A 83 13.28 -31.34 -17.95
C GLN A 83 13.18 -30.70 -16.57
N PRO A 84 12.81 -31.45 -15.51
CA PRO A 84 12.80 -30.90 -14.16
C PRO A 84 14.19 -30.46 -13.72
N VAL A 85 14.24 -29.37 -12.95
CA VAL A 85 15.46 -28.85 -12.30
C VAL A 85 15.39 -29.13 -10.81
N GLN A 86 16.48 -29.65 -10.24
CA GLN A 86 16.59 -29.80 -8.79
C GLN A 86 17.29 -28.58 -8.20
N LEU A 87 16.56 -27.78 -7.41
CA LEU A 87 17.12 -26.64 -6.69
C LEU A 87 17.89 -27.13 -5.47
N LEU A 88 19.18 -26.81 -5.41
CA LEU A 88 20.08 -27.21 -4.32
C LEU A 88 20.29 -26.05 -3.35
N GLU A 89 20.58 -24.85 -3.86
CA GLU A 89 20.85 -23.66 -3.05
C GLU A 89 20.26 -22.40 -3.69
N GLN A 90 19.96 -21.40 -2.86
CA GLN A 90 19.50 -20.10 -3.29
C GLN A 90 20.19 -19.00 -2.48
N ASN A 91 20.79 -18.05 -3.19
CA ASN A 91 21.49 -16.90 -2.63
C ASN A 91 20.96 -15.62 -3.30
N PHE A 92 20.61 -14.63 -2.49
CA PHE A 92 20.24 -13.30 -2.99
C PHE A 92 21.37 -12.31 -2.71
N ASP A 93 21.95 -11.76 -3.77
CA ASP A 93 23.06 -10.82 -3.68
C ASP A 93 22.51 -9.40 -3.49
N PHE A 94 22.40 -8.94 -2.24
CA PHE A 94 21.86 -7.62 -1.88
C PHE A 94 22.80 -6.44 -2.21
N ASP A 95 24.12 -6.67 -2.23
CA ASP A 95 25.10 -5.59 -2.39
C ASP A 95 25.27 -5.24 -3.87
N LEU A 96 24.74 -4.08 -4.25
CA LEU A 96 24.96 -3.49 -5.57
C LEU A 96 26.34 -2.81 -5.65
N LEU A 97 26.93 -2.82 -6.84
CA LEU A 97 28.20 -2.18 -7.17
C LEU A 97 28.07 -0.66 -7.02
N THR A 98 28.51 -0.15 -5.87
CA THR A 98 28.69 1.27 -5.59
C THR A 98 30.14 1.52 -5.18
N PRO A 99 30.69 2.74 -5.33
CA PRO A 99 32.06 3.04 -4.87
C PRO A 99 32.28 2.68 -3.39
N GLN A 100 31.26 2.95 -2.57
CA GLN A 100 31.27 2.63 -1.14
C GLN A 100 31.25 1.12 -0.88
N LYS A 101 30.35 0.37 -1.54
CA LYS A 101 30.29 -1.10 -1.39
C LYS A 101 31.52 -1.79 -1.94
N LEU A 102 32.08 -1.30 -3.04
CA LEU A 102 33.34 -1.78 -3.60
C LEU A 102 34.47 -1.59 -2.57
N LEU A 103 34.56 -0.41 -1.95
CA LEU A 103 35.54 -0.15 -0.89
C LEU A 103 35.32 -1.04 0.35
N GLU A 104 34.08 -1.22 0.81
CA GLU A 104 33.71 -2.11 1.93
C GLU A 104 34.13 -3.57 1.68
N LYS A 105 33.93 -4.09 0.47
CA LYS A 105 34.36 -5.46 0.10
C LYS A 105 35.88 -5.60 0.00
N TYR A 106 36.61 -4.50 -0.08
CA TYR A 106 38.07 -4.47 -0.11
C TYR A 106 38.71 -4.29 1.27
N VAL A 107 37.92 -4.22 2.36
CA VAL A 107 38.48 -4.26 3.72
C VAL A 107 39.31 -5.54 3.91
N GLY A 108 40.56 -5.37 4.31
CA GLY A 108 41.57 -6.44 4.42
C GLY A 108 42.35 -6.72 3.12
N ARG A 109 42.01 -6.09 2.00
CA ARG A 109 42.66 -6.28 0.68
C ARG A 109 43.46 -5.04 0.26
N GLN A 110 44.31 -5.23 -0.74
CA GLN A 110 45.11 -4.15 -1.32
C GLN A 110 44.31 -3.37 -2.36
N VAL A 111 44.52 -2.06 -2.39
CA VAL A 111 44.03 -1.12 -3.40
C VAL A 111 45.17 -0.22 -3.85
N THR A 112 45.06 0.34 -5.06
CA THR A 112 46.02 1.34 -5.55
C THR A 112 45.48 2.74 -5.28
N VAL A 113 46.23 3.54 -4.53
CA VAL A 113 45.95 4.96 -4.28
C VAL A 113 46.67 5.78 -5.34
N ILE A 114 45.90 6.55 -6.12
CA ILE A 114 46.43 7.40 -7.19
C ILE A 114 46.26 8.86 -6.79
N ARG A 115 47.38 9.57 -6.65
CA ARG A 115 47.45 10.97 -6.26
C ARG A 115 48.05 11.83 -7.38
N PRO A 116 47.48 13.01 -7.69
CA PRO A 116 48.11 13.93 -8.61
C PRO A 116 49.42 14.45 -8.00
N HIS A 117 50.45 14.62 -8.82
CA HIS A 117 51.67 15.30 -8.40
C HIS A 117 51.37 16.82 -8.28
N PRO A 118 51.78 17.49 -7.19
CA PRO A 118 51.39 18.88 -6.94
C PRO A 118 51.90 19.89 -7.97
N THR A 119 52.89 19.51 -8.80
CA THR A 119 53.59 20.41 -9.73
C THR A 119 53.71 19.87 -11.15
N SER A 120 53.16 18.68 -11.44
CA SER A 120 53.23 18.08 -12.78
C SER A 120 51.99 17.25 -13.07
N ASP A 121 51.74 16.96 -14.34
CA ASP A 121 50.65 16.06 -14.78
C ASP A 121 50.94 14.58 -14.45
N ALA A 122 52.01 14.28 -13.72
CA ALA A 122 52.34 12.92 -13.32
C ALA A 122 51.44 12.43 -12.18
N GLU A 123 51.11 11.14 -12.19
CA GLU A 123 50.34 10.51 -11.11
C GLU A 123 51.24 9.64 -10.25
N ARG A 124 51.21 9.86 -8.94
CA ARG A 124 51.85 9.00 -7.95
C ARG A 124 50.91 7.85 -7.59
N ARG A 125 51.38 6.62 -7.75
CA ARG A 125 50.62 5.39 -7.44
C ARG A 125 51.27 4.68 -6.26
N GLU A 126 50.48 4.38 -5.24
CA GLU A 126 50.93 3.67 -4.04
C GLU A 126 49.96 2.55 -3.68
N THR A 127 50.47 1.42 -3.23
CA THR A 127 49.63 0.34 -2.72
C THR A 127 49.30 0.58 -1.25
N ALA A 128 48.03 0.42 -0.89
CA ALA A 128 47.58 0.44 0.50
C ALA A 128 46.61 -0.71 0.79
N THR A 129 46.58 -1.20 2.02
CA THR A 129 45.54 -2.12 2.50
C THR A 129 44.39 -1.33 3.10
N VAL A 130 43.15 -1.61 2.69
CA VAL A 130 41.96 -1.00 3.31
C VAL A 130 41.75 -1.62 4.69
N LEU A 131 41.80 -0.84 5.75
CA LEU A 131 41.55 -1.30 7.13
C LEU A 131 40.11 -1.07 7.55
N ALA A 132 39.47 0.01 7.08
CA ALA A 132 38.08 0.33 7.38
C ALA A 132 37.46 1.16 6.24
N ALA A 133 36.14 1.04 6.06
CA ALA A 133 35.37 1.76 5.03
C ALA A 133 34.02 2.33 5.50
N GLY A 134 33.51 1.96 6.69
CA GLY A 134 32.11 2.22 7.07
C GLY A 134 31.78 3.66 7.50
N GLN A 135 32.55 4.26 8.41
CA GLN A 135 32.36 5.63 8.93
C GLN A 135 33.47 6.58 8.46
N GLY A 136 34.20 6.17 7.43
CA GLY A 136 35.44 6.79 6.96
C GLY A 136 36.42 5.72 6.48
N THR A 137 37.26 6.08 5.52
CA THR A 137 38.26 5.18 4.96
C THR A 137 39.53 5.22 5.82
N VAL A 138 40.08 4.07 6.17
CA VAL A 138 41.40 3.97 6.80
C VAL A 138 42.29 3.09 5.93
N LEU A 139 43.44 3.61 5.52
CA LEU A 139 44.37 2.96 4.59
C LEU A 139 45.72 2.73 5.29
N ARG A 140 46.24 1.51 5.19
CA ARG A 140 47.61 1.18 5.62
C ARG A 140 48.54 1.14 4.41
N PHE A 141 49.44 2.10 4.33
CA PHE A 141 50.57 2.10 3.42
C PHE A 141 51.75 1.33 4.05
N ALA A 142 52.83 1.17 3.30
CA ALA A 142 54.02 0.46 3.78
C ALA A 142 54.65 1.10 5.04
N ASP A 143 54.54 2.42 5.18
CA ASP A 143 55.24 3.24 6.19
C ASP A 143 54.29 4.00 7.15
N ARG A 144 52.98 4.04 6.87
CA ARG A 144 52.03 4.87 7.62
C ARG A 144 50.58 4.39 7.49
N ILE A 145 49.72 4.93 8.35
CA ILE A 145 48.26 4.77 8.28
C ILE A 145 47.65 6.15 8.03
N GLU A 146 46.77 6.26 7.03
CA GLU A 146 46.06 7.49 6.72
C GLU A 146 44.54 7.29 6.86
N THR A 147 43.83 8.36 7.21
CA THR A 147 42.36 8.43 7.21
C THR A 147 41.88 9.28 6.04
N GLY A 148 40.77 8.88 5.41
CA GLY A 148 40.24 9.50 4.20
C GLY A 148 40.85 8.92 2.92
N VAL A 149 40.49 9.51 1.78
CA VAL A 149 41.02 9.12 0.48
C VAL A 149 41.75 10.33 -0.12
N PRO A 150 43.10 10.36 -0.11
CA PRO A 150 43.89 11.53 -0.51
C PRO A 150 43.94 11.76 -2.04
N GLY A 151 43.10 11.07 -2.82
CA GLY A 151 43.12 11.02 -4.27
C GLY A 151 41.99 10.13 -4.80
N ARG A 152 42.28 9.25 -5.76
CA ARG A 152 41.34 8.20 -6.20
C ARG A 152 41.87 6.81 -5.87
N LEU A 153 40.94 5.87 -5.69
CA LEU A 153 41.26 4.46 -5.50
C LEU A 153 41.04 3.70 -6.80
N ALA A 154 41.99 2.83 -7.14
CA ALA A 154 41.86 1.84 -8.19
C ALA A 154 41.86 0.43 -7.55
N PHE A 155 40.90 -0.38 -7.97
CA PHE A 155 40.68 -1.74 -7.53
C PHE A 155 41.15 -2.69 -8.65
N ASP A 156 41.75 -3.81 -8.28
CA ASP A 156 42.26 -4.81 -9.23
C ASP A 156 41.14 -5.65 -9.87
N ALA A 157 39.99 -5.78 -9.20
CA ALA A 157 38.82 -6.50 -9.70
C ALA A 157 37.51 -5.97 -9.09
N VAL A 158 36.38 -6.40 -9.65
CA VAL A 158 35.09 -6.34 -8.95
C VAL A 158 34.92 -7.64 -8.16
N PRO A 159 34.66 -7.60 -6.84
CA PRO A 159 34.43 -8.81 -6.05
C PRO A 159 33.30 -9.65 -6.64
N ALA A 160 33.45 -10.98 -6.68
CA ALA A 160 32.51 -11.88 -7.36
C ALA A 160 31.06 -11.81 -6.82
N ASN A 161 30.88 -11.35 -5.58
CA ASN A 161 29.59 -11.16 -4.92
C ASN A 161 29.02 -9.74 -5.02
N LEU A 162 29.67 -8.84 -5.77
CA LEU A 162 29.21 -7.47 -5.98
C LEU A 162 28.60 -7.37 -7.38
N ARG A 163 27.29 -7.12 -7.46
CA ARG A 163 26.54 -7.15 -8.72
C ARG A 163 26.20 -5.73 -9.15
N ASP A 164 26.21 -5.46 -10.45
CA ASP A 164 25.76 -4.18 -11.01
C ASP A 164 24.23 -4.01 -10.97
N ARG A 165 23.50 -5.13 -10.88
CA ARG A 165 22.04 -5.19 -10.76
C ARG A 165 21.61 -6.24 -9.74
N PRO A 166 20.43 -6.11 -9.11
CA PRO A 166 19.93 -7.13 -8.18
C PRO A 166 19.87 -8.48 -8.88
N THR A 167 20.40 -9.51 -8.22
CA THR A 167 20.58 -10.83 -8.82
C THR A 167 20.21 -11.91 -7.81
N LEU A 168 19.37 -12.85 -8.24
CA LEU A 168 19.11 -14.10 -7.54
C LEU A 168 20.00 -15.19 -8.13
N SER A 169 20.94 -15.72 -7.36
CA SER A 169 21.80 -16.82 -7.76
C SER A 169 21.29 -18.12 -7.16
N VAL A 170 21.01 -19.10 -8.01
CA VAL A 170 20.58 -20.44 -7.61
C VAL A 170 21.59 -21.49 -8.05
N LEU A 171 21.81 -22.50 -7.22
CA LEU A 171 22.56 -23.71 -7.60
C LEU A 171 21.54 -24.80 -7.96
N LEU A 172 21.67 -25.34 -9.16
CA LEU A 172 20.76 -26.32 -9.75
C LEU A 172 21.55 -27.57 -10.15
N ASP A 173 20.93 -28.74 -10.05
CA ASP A 173 21.32 -29.90 -10.84
C ASP A 173 20.33 -30.06 -12.00
N ALA A 174 20.85 -30.05 -13.23
CA ALA A 174 20.05 -30.02 -14.45
C ALA A 174 20.46 -31.14 -15.41
N ALA A 175 19.49 -31.74 -16.11
CA ALA A 175 19.76 -32.70 -17.18
C ALA A 175 20.37 -32.05 -18.44
N GLY A 176 20.41 -30.72 -18.48
CA GLY A 176 20.90 -29.91 -19.60
C GLY A 176 19.85 -29.61 -20.67
N GLY A 177 20.14 -28.61 -21.50
CA GLY A 177 19.33 -28.18 -22.64
C GLY A 177 18.54 -26.88 -22.42
N LYS A 178 17.96 -26.40 -23.53
CA LYS A 178 17.11 -25.20 -23.56
C LYS A 178 15.76 -25.49 -22.93
N GLN A 179 15.38 -24.66 -21.97
CA GLN A 179 14.13 -24.80 -21.24
C GLN A 179 13.63 -23.44 -20.73
N SER A 180 12.35 -23.35 -20.42
CA SER A 180 11.79 -22.18 -19.74
C SER A 180 11.71 -22.46 -18.25
N VAL A 181 12.25 -21.56 -17.43
CA VAL A 181 12.09 -21.57 -15.97
C VAL A 181 11.12 -20.48 -15.56
N GLU A 182 10.32 -20.74 -14.53
CA GLU A 182 9.44 -19.75 -13.92
C GLU A 182 9.92 -19.43 -12.51
N LEU A 183 10.21 -18.15 -12.30
CA LEU A 183 10.53 -17.58 -11.00
C LEU A 183 9.31 -16.84 -10.47
N SER A 184 8.91 -17.15 -9.24
CA SER A 184 7.88 -16.40 -8.52
C SER A 184 8.39 -15.95 -7.16
N TYR A 185 8.08 -14.72 -6.76
CA TYR A 185 8.57 -14.15 -5.50
C TYR A 185 7.70 -12.98 -5.04
N LEU A 186 7.72 -12.71 -3.74
CA LEU A 186 7.18 -11.49 -3.17
C LEU A 186 8.26 -10.40 -3.15
N THR A 187 7.84 -9.15 -3.35
CA THR A 187 8.69 -7.97 -3.25
C THR A 187 7.95 -6.84 -2.56
N ALA A 188 8.69 -5.96 -1.91
CA ALA A 188 8.22 -4.64 -1.53
C ALA A 188 8.53 -3.61 -2.63
N GLY A 189 8.19 -2.34 -2.40
CA GLY A 189 8.43 -1.23 -3.31
C GLY A 189 7.39 -1.07 -4.41
N LEU A 190 6.29 -1.82 -4.38
CA LEU A 190 5.18 -1.70 -5.33
C LEU A 190 3.90 -1.47 -4.54
N ALA A 191 3.24 -0.34 -4.81
CA ALA A 191 2.03 0.05 -4.14
C ALA A 191 1.04 0.66 -5.13
N TRP A 192 -0.25 0.50 -4.87
CA TRP A 192 -1.30 1.12 -5.65
C TRP A 192 -2.34 1.79 -4.76
N LYS A 193 -3.06 2.76 -5.33
CA LYS A 193 -4.24 3.39 -4.70
C LYS A 193 -5.26 3.76 -5.77
N ALA A 194 -6.52 3.89 -5.37
CA ALA A 194 -7.58 4.43 -6.22
C ALA A 194 -7.87 5.89 -5.87
N ASP A 195 -8.01 6.71 -6.91
CA ASP A 195 -8.44 8.11 -6.83
C ASP A 195 -9.60 8.31 -7.81
N TYR A 196 -10.64 9.01 -7.37
CA TYR A 196 -11.83 9.30 -8.17
C TYR A 196 -12.02 10.81 -8.33
N VAL A 197 -12.51 11.21 -9.50
CA VAL A 197 -12.89 12.57 -9.82
C VAL A 197 -14.36 12.56 -10.22
N ALA A 198 -15.18 13.26 -9.45
CA ALA A 198 -16.61 13.42 -9.70
C ALA A 198 -16.90 14.85 -10.14
N ASN A 199 -17.43 15.03 -11.35
CA ASN A 199 -17.85 16.33 -11.85
C ASN A 199 -19.38 16.41 -11.78
N LEU A 200 -19.90 17.25 -10.89
CA LEU A 200 -21.34 17.50 -10.77
C LEU A 200 -21.86 18.28 -12.00
N SER A 201 -23.05 17.89 -12.45
CA SER A 201 -23.82 18.66 -13.43
C SER A 201 -24.22 20.03 -12.88
N THR A 202 -24.47 20.99 -13.76
CA THR A 202 -24.88 22.35 -13.37
C THR A 202 -26.20 22.37 -12.58
N ASP A 203 -27.11 21.44 -12.86
CA ASP A 203 -28.37 21.28 -12.12
C ASP A 203 -28.20 20.46 -10.81
N GLY A 204 -27.01 19.91 -10.56
CA GLY A 204 -26.68 19.12 -9.38
C GLY A 204 -27.43 17.79 -9.26
N LYS A 205 -28.07 17.31 -10.33
CA LYS A 205 -28.87 16.06 -10.36
C LYS A 205 -28.10 14.85 -10.87
N SER A 206 -26.94 15.06 -11.49
CA SER A 206 -26.06 13.97 -11.91
C SER A 206 -24.58 14.33 -11.72
N LEU A 207 -23.72 13.33 -11.87
CA LEU A 207 -22.27 13.53 -11.95
C LEU A 207 -21.63 12.62 -12.99
N ASP A 208 -20.48 13.04 -13.51
CA ASP A 208 -19.56 12.18 -14.23
C ASP A 208 -18.47 11.71 -13.27
N LEU A 209 -18.33 10.40 -13.08
CA LEU A 209 -17.33 9.78 -12.21
C LEU A 209 -16.22 9.13 -13.03
N ASN A 210 -14.99 9.59 -12.84
CA ASN A 210 -13.80 8.96 -13.39
C ASN A 210 -12.97 8.36 -12.27
N GLY A 211 -12.57 7.09 -12.40
CA GLY A 211 -11.70 6.41 -11.46
C GLY A 211 -10.33 6.13 -12.09
N TRP A 212 -9.28 6.35 -11.31
CA TRP A 212 -7.90 6.09 -11.68
C TRP A 212 -7.24 5.20 -10.63
N VAL A 213 -6.40 4.29 -11.08
CA VAL A 213 -5.41 3.66 -10.22
C VAL A 213 -4.09 4.37 -10.39
N THR A 214 -3.50 4.79 -9.28
CA THR A 214 -2.12 5.25 -9.23
C THR A 214 -1.23 4.12 -8.72
N LEU A 215 -0.40 3.56 -9.60
CA LEU A 215 0.60 2.55 -9.30
C LEU A 215 1.97 3.22 -9.11
N THR A 216 2.69 2.89 -8.04
CA THR A 216 4.05 3.36 -7.79
C THR A 216 4.99 2.18 -7.72
N ASN A 217 6.10 2.24 -8.46
CA ASN A 217 7.18 1.26 -8.43
C ASN A 217 8.48 1.92 -7.99
N ARG A 218 9.03 1.38 -6.90
CA ARG A 218 10.33 1.65 -6.29
C ARG A 218 10.99 0.33 -5.85
N SER A 219 10.61 -0.77 -6.49
CA SER A 219 11.11 -2.11 -6.17
C SER A 219 12.57 -2.31 -6.57
N GLY A 220 13.15 -1.40 -7.36
CA GLY A 220 14.51 -1.49 -7.90
C GLY A 220 14.59 -2.30 -9.19
N ALA A 221 13.43 -2.63 -9.80
CA ALA A 221 13.35 -3.33 -11.09
C ALA A 221 12.17 -2.83 -11.93
N GLY A 222 12.36 -2.86 -13.25
CA GLY A 222 11.32 -2.61 -14.25
C GLY A 222 10.68 -3.91 -14.76
N PHE A 223 9.37 -3.86 -14.99
CA PHE A 223 8.60 -4.99 -15.51
C PHE A 223 7.97 -4.61 -16.84
N ASP A 224 8.67 -4.91 -17.93
CA ASP A 224 8.22 -4.58 -19.28
C ASP A 224 7.11 -5.53 -19.74
N ASP A 225 6.10 -4.98 -20.41
CA ASP A 225 4.98 -5.73 -20.97
C ASP A 225 4.30 -6.67 -19.95
N ALA A 226 4.13 -6.18 -18.72
CA ALA A 226 3.63 -6.99 -17.62
C ALA A 226 2.11 -7.15 -17.66
N THR A 227 1.63 -8.37 -17.44
CA THR A 227 0.24 -8.62 -17.07
C THR A 227 0.03 -8.10 -15.65
N LEU A 228 -0.72 -7.02 -15.50
CA LEU A 228 -0.95 -6.36 -14.22
C LEU A 228 -2.27 -6.80 -13.58
N GLN A 229 -2.19 -7.17 -12.31
CA GLN A 229 -3.35 -7.39 -11.45
C GLN A 229 -3.21 -6.58 -10.17
N LEU A 230 -4.34 -6.09 -9.65
CA LEU A 230 -4.40 -5.38 -8.38
C LEU A 230 -5.35 -6.09 -7.44
N VAL A 231 -4.95 -6.24 -6.19
CA VAL A 231 -5.74 -6.90 -5.16
C VAL A 231 -6.21 -5.86 -4.16
N ALA A 232 -7.53 -5.67 -4.10
CA ALA A 232 -8.18 -4.87 -3.08
C ALA A 232 -8.59 -5.76 -1.89
N GLY A 233 -8.11 -5.38 -0.71
CA GLY A 233 -8.33 -6.07 0.56
C GLY A 233 -7.08 -6.04 1.43
N THR A 234 -7.18 -6.52 2.68
CA THR A 234 -6.05 -6.58 3.61
C THR A 234 -5.57 -8.02 3.70
N VAL A 235 -4.35 -8.30 3.22
CA VAL A 235 -3.77 -9.64 3.34
C VAL A 235 -3.22 -9.81 4.75
N ASN A 236 -3.58 -10.91 5.41
CA ASN A 236 -3.01 -11.23 6.71
C ASN A 236 -1.50 -11.50 6.57
N ARG A 237 -0.69 -10.71 7.28
CA ARG A 237 0.77 -10.84 7.32
C ARG A 237 1.21 -11.14 8.74
N VAL A 238 1.99 -12.19 8.91
CA VAL A 238 2.71 -12.44 10.15
C VAL A 238 3.74 -11.32 10.31
N ARG A 239 3.46 -10.37 11.21
CA ARG A 239 4.44 -9.35 11.60
C ARG A 239 5.46 -10.03 12.49
N ALA A 240 6.73 -9.98 12.11
CA ALA A 240 7.80 -10.38 13.01
C ALA A 240 7.63 -9.61 14.31
N PRO A 241 7.67 -10.27 15.49
CA PRO A 241 7.57 -9.56 16.75
C PRO A 241 8.66 -8.51 16.77
N GLN A 242 8.26 -7.23 16.74
CA GLN A 242 9.22 -6.15 16.97
C GLN A 242 9.88 -6.47 18.32
N PRO A 243 11.21 -6.48 18.42
CA PRO A 243 11.87 -6.59 19.70
C PRO A 243 11.44 -5.34 20.48
N ARG A 244 10.42 -5.52 21.33
CA ARG A 244 10.11 -4.57 22.38
C ARG A 244 11.39 -4.47 23.18
N ILE A 245 12.06 -3.32 23.11
CA ILE A 245 13.11 -2.98 24.07
C ILE A 245 12.41 -2.95 25.41
N ALA A 246 12.39 -4.10 26.08
CA ALA A 246 11.74 -4.29 27.35
C ALA A 246 12.68 -3.71 28.40
N TYR A 247 12.28 -2.59 29.01
CA TYR A 247 12.74 -2.26 30.35
C TYR A 247 12.36 -3.44 31.24
N ALA A 248 13.37 -4.05 31.86
CA ALA A 248 13.22 -5.27 32.64
C ALA A 248 12.34 -4.99 33.87
N MET A 249 11.18 -5.65 33.92
CA MET A 249 10.44 -5.95 35.14
C MET A 249 10.04 -7.42 35.06
N ALA A 250 10.42 -8.16 36.09
CA ALA A 250 10.46 -9.61 36.11
C ALA A 250 9.09 -10.29 36.32
N ALA A 251 9.07 -11.56 35.89
CA ALA A 251 8.25 -12.69 36.35
C ALA A 251 6.84 -12.90 35.77
N ALA A 252 6.69 -13.94 34.93
CA ALA A 252 6.05 -15.24 35.25
C ALA A 252 5.82 -16.06 33.96
N PRO A 253 5.89 -17.41 33.97
CA PRO A 253 5.76 -18.22 32.76
C PRO A 253 4.29 -18.51 32.43
N ALA A 254 3.81 -18.02 31.29
CA ALA A 254 2.52 -18.42 30.75
C ALA A 254 2.71 -19.49 29.66
N ARG A 255 2.13 -20.67 29.89
CA ARG A 255 1.99 -21.75 28.90
C ARG A 255 1.33 -21.22 27.63
N ALA A 256 2.01 -21.35 26.49
CA ALA A 256 1.44 -21.10 25.18
C ALA A 256 0.49 -22.24 24.81
N LYS A 257 -0.79 -21.91 24.60
CA LYS A 257 -1.67 -22.72 23.76
C LYS A 257 -1.28 -22.45 22.31
N VAL A 258 -0.86 -23.50 21.61
CA VAL A 258 -0.71 -23.49 20.15
C VAL A 258 -2.12 -23.36 19.58
N ALA A 259 -2.41 -22.23 18.94
CA ALA A 259 -3.59 -22.10 18.10
C ALA A 259 -3.25 -22.77 16.76
N GLU A 260 -3.98 -23.84 16.44
CA GLU A 260 -3.98 -24.43 15.11
C GLU A 260 -4.45 -23.39 14.10
N ALA A 261 -3.65 -23.16 13.07
CA ALA A 261 -4.02 -22.29 11.97
C ALA A 261 -5.10 -22.98 11.13
N THR A 262 -6.33 -22.47 11.20
CA THR A 262 -7.35 -22.79 10.22
C THR A 262 -6.94 -22.22 8.87
N GLN A 263 -6.68 -23.12 7.92
CA GLN A 263 -6.38 -22.82 6.54
C GLN A 263 -7.70 -22.46 5.84
N GLU A 264 -7.93 -21.16 5.62
CA GLU A 264 -9.06 -20.67 4.81
C GLU A 264 -8.57 -20.20 3.44
N ALA A 265 -9.32 -20.59 2.42
CA ALA A 265 -9.03 -20.40 1.01
C ALA A 265 -9.19 -18.93 0.57
N LEU A 266 -8.62 -18.63 -0.59
CA LEU A 266 -8.56 -17.32 -1.24
C LEU A 266 -9.97 -16.81 -1.66
N MET A 267 -10.81 -16.30 -0.73
CA MET A 267 -12.27 -16.15 -0.98
C MET A 267 -12.95 -14.79 -0.70
N ASP A 268 -12.23 -13.71 -0.31
CA ASP A 268 -12.86 -12.37 -0.07
C ASP A 268 -12.13 -11.17 -0.70
N TYR A 269 -11.20 -11.40 -1.63
CA TYR A 269 -10.45 -10.31 -2.28
C TYR A 269 -11.05 -9.92 -3.64
N HIS A 270 -11.05 -8.63 -3.96
CA HIS A 270 -11.41 -8.16 -5.29
C HIS A 270 -10.16 -7.99 -6.15
N LEU A 271 -10.11 -8.72 -7.27
CA LEU A 271 -9.02 -8.68 -8.24
C LEU A 271 -9.40 -7.78 -9.41
N TYR A 272 -8.58 -6.76 -9.69
CA TYR A 272 -8.70 -5.89 -10.85
C TYR A 272 -7.61 -6.29 -11.85
N SER A 273 -8.03 -6.83 -12.99
CA SER A 273 -7.11 -7.21 -14.07
C SER A 273 -7.19 -6.20 -15.20
N PHE A 274 -6.04 -5.85 -15.77
CA PHE A 274 -5.98 -5.01 -16.97
C PHE A 274 -5.77 -5.91 -18.19
N GLU A 275 -6.66 -5.80 -19.18
CA GLU A 275 -6.65 -6.68 -20.36
C GLU A 275 -5.40 -6.51 -21.22
N ARG A 276 -4.83 -5.29 -21.25
CA ARG A 276 -3.63 -4.99 -22.00
C ARG A 276 -2.41 -5.03 -21.07
N PRO A 277 -1.36 -5.78 -21.41
CA PRO A 277 -0.08 -5.68 -20.74
C PRO A 277 0.44 -4.24 -20.68
N THR A 278 1.25 -3.94 -19.66
CA THR A 278 1.82 -2.60 -19.47
C THR A 278 3.18 -2.63 -18.81
N SER A 279 4.11 -1.78 -19.26
CA SER A 279 5.48 -1.74 -18.71
C SER A 279 5.58 -0.90 -17.44
N ILE A 280 5.84 -1.52 -16.29
CA ILE A 280 5.97 -0.84 -15.00
C ILE A 280 7.45 -0.49 -14.78
N ALA A 281 7.87 0.72 -15.17
CA ALA A 281 9.27 1.13 -15.01
C ALA A 281 9.63 1.29 -13.53
N ASP A 282 10.92 1.12 -13.20
CA ASP A 282 11.42 1.43 -11.85
C ASP A 282 11.40 2.95 -11.61
N ASN A 283 11.27 3.35 -10.35
CA ASN A 283 11.16 4.76 -9.92
C ASN A 283 10.07 5.55 -10.67
N GLN A 284 8.97 4.90 -11.00
CA GLN A 284 7.86 5.49 -11.74
C GLN A 284 6.57 5.48 -10.93
N THR A 285 5.79 6.55 -11.06
CA THR A 285 4.35 6.55 -10.78
C THR A 285 3.60 6.50 -12.11
N LYS A 286 2.70 5.53 -12.27
CA LYS A 286 1.86 5.35 -13.44
C LYS A 286 0.40 5.43 -13.05
N GLN A 287 -0.39 6.13 -13.87
CA GLN A 287 -1.85 6.15 -13.72
C GLN A 287 -2.51 5.28 -14.78
N LEU A 288 -3.49 4.49 -14.36
CA LEU A 288 -4.30 3.62 -15.20
C LEU A 288 -5.77 3.97 -15.01
N ALA A 289 -6.52 4.05 -16.10
CA ALA A 289 -7.97 4.24 -16.02
C ALA A 289 -8.63 3.01 -15.40
N LEU A 290 -9.44 3.22 -14.37
CA LEU A 290 -10.22 2.18 -13.70
C LEU A 290 -11.65 2.12 -14.24
N LEU A 291 -12.30 3.29 -14.32
CA LEU A 291 -13.66 3.43 -14.84
C LEU A 291 -13.93 4.86 -15.30
N SER A 292 -14.95 5.02 -16.13
CA SER A 292 -15.51 6.30 -16.55
C SER A 292 -17.01 6.14 -16.68
N ALA A 293 -17.78 6.68 -15.75
CA ALA A 293 -19.24 6.63 -15.73
C ALA A 293 -19.80 8.04 -15.91
N ALA A 294 -20.66 8.23 -16.91
CA ALA A 294 -21.25 9.53 -17.20
C ALA A 294 -22.70 9.60 -16.70
N ALA A 295 -23.15 10.81 -16.37
CA ALA A 295 -24.53 11.12 -16.01
C ALA A 295 -25.11 10.21 -14.90
N VAL A 296 -24.29 9.87 -13.91
CA VAL A 296 -24.69 9.08 -12.72
C VAL A 296 -25.70 9.91 -11.91
N PRO A 297 -26.95 9.43 -11.72
CA PRO A 297 -27.93 10.17 -10.94
C PRO A 297 -27.48 10.36 -9.50
N VAL A 298 -27.63 11.58 -8.99
CA VAL A 298 -27.27 11.90 -7.61
C VAL A 298 -28.41 12.60 -6.87
N SER A 299 -28.39 12.46 -5.55
CA SER A 299 -29.24 13.21 -4.65
C SER A 299 -28.38 13.99 -3.66
N ARG A 300 -28.81 15.21 -3.34
CA ARG A 300 -28.17 16.05 -2.32
C ARG A 300 -28.94 15.95 -1.02
N GLU A 301 -28.24 15.79 0.08
CA GLU A 301 -28.83 15.81 1.42
C GLU A 301 -28.15 16.88 2.28
N TYR A 302 -28.95 17.65 3.01
CA TYR A 302 -28.49 18.53 4.08
C TYR A 302 -28.79 17.87 5.42
N LEU A 303 -27.77 17.57 6.21
CA LEU A 303 -27.91 16.87 7.48
C LEU A 303 -27.52 17.78 8.65
N LEU A 304 -28.48 18.05 9.53
CA LEU A 304 -28.22 18.66 10.83
C LEU A 304 -28.21 17.57 11.90
N ALA A 305 -27.01 17.16 12.32
CA ALA A 305 -26.85 16.16 13.38
C ALA A 305 -26.91 16.80 14.78
N GLY A 306 -27.57 16.11 15.70
CA GLY A 306 -27.58 16.39 17.12
C GLY A 306 -26.50 15.65 17.90
N ASN A 307 -26.60 15.65 19.23
CA ASN A 307 -25.66 14.96 20.10
C ASN A 307 -26.38 14.35 21.32
N ASP A 308 -25.87 13.23 21.83
CA ASP A 308 -26.52 12.44 22.88
C ASP A 308 -26.53 13.18 24.23
N TRP A 309 -25.52 14.03 24.48
CA TRP A 309 -25.40 14.79 25.72
C TRP A 309 -26.49 15.87 25.87
N TYR A 310 -27.17 16.25 24.78
CA TYR A 310 -28.25 17.25 24.79
C TYR A 310 -29.34 16.89 25.80
N TYR A 311 -29.61 15.60 26.00
CA TYR A 311 -30.73 15.11 26.80
C TYR A 311 -30.41 14.88 28.28
N ARG A 312 -29.14 15.04 28.68
CA ARG A 312 -28.68 14.72 30.04
C ARG A 312 -28.94 15.84 31.04
N GLU A 313 -28.72 17.08 30.64
CA GLU A 313 -28.73 18.23 31.55
C GLU A 313 -29.53 19.40 31.00
N ARG A 314 -29.63 20.45 31.82
CA ARG A 314 -30.23 21.72 31.42
C ARG A 314 -29.18 22.53 30.66
N TYR A 315 -29.49 22.84 29.41
CA TYR A 315 -28.70 23.68 28.55
C TYR A 315 -29.53 24.90 28.14
N GLY A 316 -28.88 26.03 27.84
CA GLY A 316 -29.54 27.17 27.22
C GLY A 316 -29.64 26.98 25.71
N GLN A 317 -28.72 27.63 25.00
CA GLN A 317 -28.62 27.58 23.55
C GLN A 317 -27.43 26.70 23.15
N ILE A 318 -27.68 25.58 22.47
CA ILE A 318 -26.63 24.57 22.15
C ILE A 318 -25.98 24.86 20.78
N GLY A 319 -25.72 26.13 20.53
CA GLY A 319 -25.10 26.59 19.30
C GLY A 319 -25.96 27.61 18.56
N GLN A 320 -25.35 28.77 18.29
CA GLN A 320 -25.85 29.75 17.34
C GLN A 320 -25.21 29.49 15.98
N LYS A 321 -26.01 29.52 14.91
CA LYS A 321 -25.54 29.39 13.51
C LYS A 321 -24.90 28.03 13.20
N LEU A 322 -25.50 26.94 13.66
CA LEU A 322 -25.15 25.60 13.21
C LEU A 322 -25.35 25.51 11.69
N LYS A 323 -24.44 24.84 10.98
CA LYS A 323 -24.54 24.65 9.54
C LYS A 323 -24.75 23.17 9.22
N PRO A 324 -25.83 22.81 8.51
CA PRO A 324 -26.02 21.44 8.08
C PRO A 324 -24.86 20.96 7.20
N ALA A 325 -24.42 19.72 7.40
CA ALA A 325 -23.45 19.08 6.52
C ALA A 325 -24.10 18.79 5.15
N VAL A 326 -23.34 18.96 4.07
CA VAL A 326 -23.79 18.70 2.70
C VAL A 326 -23.26 17.34 2.26
N PHE A 327 -24.17 16.49 1.81
CA PHE A 327 -23.85 15.18 1.25
C PHE A 327 -24.33 15.06 -0.20
N ILE A 328 -23.59 14.32 -1.01
CA ILE A 328 -24.02 13.79 -2.29
C ILE A 328 -24.11 12.27 -2.19
N GLU A 329 -25.21 11.71 -2.67
CA GLU A 329 -25.48 10.28 -2.63
C GLU A 329 -25.78 9.75 -4.04
N PHE A 330 -25.20 8.59 -4.39
CA PHE A 330 -25.44 7.89 -5.65
C PHE A 330 -25.28 6.38 -5.50
N GLU A 331 -25.86 5.60 -6.41
CA GLU A 331 -25.77 4.13 -6.39
C GLU A 331 -24.64 3.63 -7.31
N ASN A 332 -23.86 2.65 -6.84
CA ASN A 332 -22.92 1.90 -7.68
C ASN A 332 -23.66 0.90 -8.57
N ARG A 333 -24.42 1.39 -9.55
CA ARG A 333 -25.26 0.55 -10.42
C ARG A 333 -25.27 1.06 -11.86
N GLY A 334 -25.29 0.13 -12.81
CA GLY A 334 -25.52 0.39 -14.24
C GLY A 334 -24.28 0.87 -15.01
N GLY A 335 -24.28 0.67 -16.33
CA GLY A 335 -23.22 1.15 -17.22
C GLY A 335 -21.81 0.71 -16.81
N GLN A 336 -20.90 1.67 -16.65
CA GLN A 336 -19.51 1.47 -16.19
C GLN A 336 -19.38 1.44 -14.66
N LEU A 337 -20.47 1.70 -13.92
CA LEU A 337 -20.63 1.34 -12.51
C LEU A 337 -21.17 -0.09 -12.39
N GLY A 338 -21.61 -0.49 -11.20
CA GLY A 338 -22.14 -1.83 -10.96
C GLY A 338 -21.05 -2.90 -10.90
N LYS A 339 -19.83 -2.49 -10.54
CA LYS A 339 -18.67 -3.33 -10.28
C LYS A 339 -18.08 -2.92 -8.92
N PRO A 340 -17.40 -3.81 -8.19
CA PRO A 340 -16.76 -3.44 -6.93
C PRO A 340 -15.83 -2.23 -7.11
N LEU A 341 -16.04 -1.17 -6.32
CA LEU A 341 -15.18 0.02 -6.32
C LEU A 341 -14.14 -0.13 -5.21
N PRO A 342 -12.84 -0.02 -5.53
CA PRO A 342 -11.81 0.08 -4.52
C PRO A 342 -12.05 1.23 -3.53
N ALA A 343 -11.62 1.05 -2.28
CA ALA A 343 -11.50 2.15 -1.35
C ALA A 343 -10.55 3.22 -1.93
N GLY A 344 -10.89 4.49 -1.75
CA GLY A 344 -10.16 5.60 -2.36
C GLY A 344 -10.73 6.96 -2.00
N ILE A 345 -10.11 8.01 -2.53
CA ILE A 345 -10.57 9.39 -2.33
C ILE A 345 -11.38 9.83 -3.54
N VAL A 346 -12.58 10.36 -3.30
CA VAL A 346 -13.41 10.98 -4.33
C VAL A 346 -13.30 12.49 -4.19
N ARG A 347 -12.79 13.15 -5.24
CA ARG A 347 -12.71 14.61 -5.33
C ARG A 347 -13.84 15.11 -6.19
N VAL A 348 -14.64 15.99 -5.62
CA VAL A 348 -15.86 16.50 -6.25
C VAL A 348 -15.63 17.91 -6.75
N TYR A 349 -16.01 18.14 -8.00
CA TYR A 349 -15.95 19.43 -8.68
C TYR A 349 -17.34 19.82 -9.17
N ALA A 350 -17.65 21.11 -9.14
CA ALA A 350 -18.86 21.66 -9.73
C ALA A 350 -18.49 22.83 -10.66
N LYS A 351 -19.29 23.06 -11.70
CA LYS A 351 -19.09 24.20 -12.59
C LYS A 351 -19.61 25.48 -11.94
N ASP A 352 -18.81 26.55 -12.01
CA ASP A 352 -19.29 27.89 -11.67
C ASP A 352 -20.16 28.49 -12.80
N SER A 353 -20.64 29.71 -12.60
CA SER A 353 -21.47 30.43 -13.57
C SER A 353 -20.78 30.72 -14.91
N LYS A 354 -19.45 30.64 -14.97
CA LYS A 354 -18.65 30.78 -16.19
C LYS A 354 -18.28 29.42 -16.82
N GLY A 355 -18.74 28.32 -16.22
CA GLY A 355 -18.49 26.96 -16.68
C GLY A 355 -17.15 26.37 -16.25
N ALA A 356 -16.36 27.07 -15.41
CA ALA A 356 -15.09 26.55 -14.92
C ALA A 356 -15.32 25.57 -13.76
N ALA A 357 -14.56 24.48 -13.73
CA ALA A 357 -14.64 23.49 -12.66
C ALA A 357 -13.99 24.03 -11.38
N GLN A 358 -14.75 24.04 -10.30
CA GLN A 358 -14.32 24.45 -8.96
C GLN A 358 -14.36 23.24 -8.03
N PHE A 359 -13.35 23.11 -7.18
CA PHE A 359 -13.31 22.07 -6.16
C PHE A 359 -14.34 22.38 -5.07
N VAL A 360 -15.22 21.42 -4.76
CA VAL A 360 -16.31 21.59 -3.78
C VAL A 360 -16.20 20.67 -2.57
N GLY A 361 -15.30 19.70 -2.59
CA GLY A 361 -15.03 18.82 -1.46
C GLY A 361 -14.36 17.52 -1.88
N GLU A 362 -13.81 16.80 -0.91
CA GLU A 362 -13.37 15.42 -1.08
C GLU A 362 -13.80 14.56 0.10
N ASP A 363 -14.04 13.28 -0.16
CA ASP A 363 -14.35 12.30 0.86
C ASP A 363 -13.71 10.95 0.53
N ARG A 364 -13.61 10.08 1.53
CA ARG A 364 -13.11 8.72 1.36
C ARG A 364 -14.29 7.77 1.18
N ILE A 365 -14.16 6.87 0.19
CA ILE A 365 -15.03 5.70 0.07
C ILE A 365 -14.26 4.48 0.55
N GLU A 366 -14.99 3.55 1.18
CA GLU A 366 -14.49 2.21 1.47
C GLU A 366 -14.67 1.30 0.25
N HIS A 367 -14.17 0.06 0.33
CA HIS A 367 -14.46 -0.95 -0.68
C HIS A 367 -15.99 -1.10 -0.81
N THR A 368 -16.52 -0.69 -1.96
CA THR A 368 -17.96 -0.57 -2.17
C THR A 368 -18.41 -1.64 -3.15
N ALA A 369 -19.31 -2.52 -2.73
CA ALA A 369 -19.80 -3.60 -3.58
C ALA A 369 -20.73 -3.08 -4.69
N LYS A 370 -21.04 -3.96 -5.64
CA LYS A 370 -22.03 -3.69 -6.68
C LYS A 370 -23.39 -3.41 -6.02
N ASN A 371 -24.12 -2.43 -6.56
CA ASN A 371 -25.45 -2.00 -6.11
C ASN A 371 -25.50 -1.34 -4.72
N GLU A 372 -24.35 -1.05 -4.10
CA GLU A 372 -24.33 -0.28 -2.86
C GLU A 372 -24.46 1.21 -3.11
N LYS A 373 -24.99 1.91 -2.12
CA LYS A 373 -25.16 3.36 -2.13
C LYS A 373 -23.92 4.02 -1.54
N LEU A 374 -23.36 4.99 -2.24
CA LEU A 374 -22.29 5.84 -1.76
C LEU A 374 -22.86 7.14 -1.24
N LYS A 375 -22.24 7.66 -0.18
CA LYS A 375 -22.57 8.94 0.44
C LYS A 375 -21.27 9.69 0.70
N LEU A 376 -21.11 10.82 0.02
CA LEU A 376 -19.93 11.66 0.07
C LEU A 376 -20.24 12.96 0.81
N ARG A 377 -19.51 13.27 1.86
CA ARG A 377 -19.57 14.56 2.55
C ARG A 377 -18.74 15.58 1.79
N LEU A 378 -19.36 16.71 1.42
CA LEU A 378 -18.68 17.78 0.69
C LEU A 378 -18.24 18.93 1.60
N GLY A 379 -18.94 19.14 2.71
CA GLY A 379 -18.66 20.25 3.62
C GLY A 379 -19.90 20.67 4.40
N GLU A 380 -20.05 21.97 4.62
CA GLU A 380 -21.17 22.57 5.34
C GLU A 380 -21.91 23.57 4.45
N ALA A 381 -23.22 23.66 4.62
CA ALA A 381 -24.05 24.58 3.88
C ALA A 381 -23.75 26.03 4.28
N PHE A 382 -23.48 26.89 3.31
CA PHE A 382 -23.26 28.31 3.57
C PHE A 382 -24.58 29.06 3.80
N ASP A 383 -25.56 28.85 2.91
CA ASP A 383 -26.85 29.56 2.88
C ASP A 383 -27.92 28.95 3.80
N ILE A 384 -27.58 27.89 4.54
CA ILE A 384 -28.53 27.22 5.44
C ILE A 384 -27.94 27.28 6.84
N THR A 385 -28.73 27.82 7.76
CA THR A 385 -28.32 27.94 9.16
C THR A 385 -29.39 27.36 10.07
N ALA A 386 -28.96 26.88 11.21
CA ALA A 386 -29.82 26.31 12.23
C ALA A 386 -29.49 26.91 13.60
N GLU A 387 -30.51 27.09 14.40
CA GLU A 387 -30.40 27.47 15.81
C GLU A 387 -31.16 26.44 16.64
N ARG A 388 -30.51 25.92 17.69
CA ARG A 388 -31.10 24.93 18.59
C ARG A 388 -31.22 25.51 20.00
N LEU A 389 -32.43 25.50 20.53
CA LEU A 389 -32.75 25.98 21.86
C LEU A 389 -33.45 24.88 22.66
N GLN A 390 -32.97 24.60 23.87
CA GLN A 390 -33.72 23.82 24.85
C GLN A 390 -34.73 24.77 25.50
N THR A 391 -36.01 24.60 25.19
CA THR A 391 -37.09 25.47 25.68
C THR A 391 -37.57 25.08 27.06
N ASN A 392 -37.40 23.81 27.43
CA ASN A 392 -37.74 23.31 28.76
C ASN A 392 -36.86 22.11 29.13
N TYR A 393 -36.61 21.94 30.43
CA TYR A 393 -35.97 20.74 30.98
C TYR A 393 -36.51 20.47 32.38
N LYS A 394 -36.98 19.23 32.57
CA LYS A 394 -37.50 18.71 33.82
C LYS A 394 -36.86 17.35 34.12
N ARG A 395 -36.23 17.23 35.29
CA ARG A 395 -35.84 15.93 35.84
C ARG A 395 -37.04 15.34 36.56
N ILE A 396 -37.57 14.24 36.03
CA ILE A 396 -38.77 13.56 36.57
C ILE A 396 -38.37 12.59 37.69
N ALA A 397 -37.25 11.90 37.53
CA ALA A 397 -36.63 11.00 38.51
C ALA A 397 -35.10 10.99 38.31
N ASP A 398 -34.36 10.26 39.15
CA ASP A 398 -32.90 10.21 39.06
C ASP A 398 -32.36 9.71 37.72
N ASN A 399 -33.10 8.83 37.05
CA ASN A 399 -32.76 8.31 35.74
C ASN A 399 -33.77 8.69 34.66
N VAL A 400 -34.67 9.66 34.90
CA VAL A 400 -35.67 10.08 33.91
C VAL A 400 -35.66 11.60 33.75
N SER A 401 -35.39 12.07 32.54
CA SER A 401 -35.48 13.48 32.16
C SER A 401 -36.49 13.67 31.04
N GLU A 402 -37.10 14.85 31.00
CA GLU A 402 -37.93 15.32 29.90
C GLU A 402 -37.40 16.68 29.45
N SER A 403 -37.19 16.83 28.15
CA SER A 403 -36.62 18.03 27.56
C SER A 403 -37.38 18.43 26.31
N SER A 404 -37.66 19.73 26.18
CA SER A 404 -38.32 20.32 25.02
C SER A 404 -37.32 21.14 24.22
N TRP A 405 -37.42 21.02 22.90
CA TRP A 405 -36.47 21.59 21.96
C TRP A 405 -37.19 22.35 20.88
N ARG A 406 -36.55 23.44 20.45
CA ARG A 406 -36.92 24.18 19.25
C ARG A 406 -35.69 24.31 18.36
N VAL A 407 -35.81 23.79 17.14
CA VAL A 407 -34.82 23.92 16.08
C VAL A 407 -35.38 24.86 15.02
N GLU A 408 -34.79 26.04 14.90
CA GLU A 408 -35.12 27.00 13.85
C GLU A 408 -34.12 26.83 12.70
N LEU A 409 -34.63 26.49 11.52
CA LEU A 409 -33.85 26.36 10.31
C LEU A 409 -34.14 27.53 9.38
N ARG A 410 -33.11 28.12 8.78
CA ARG A 410 -33.22 29.26 7.88
C ARG A 410 -32.57 28.94 6.54
N ASN A 411 -33.24 29.30 5.46
CA ASN A 411 -32.80 29.08 4.09
C ASN A 411 -32.63 30.43 3.37
N ALA A 412 -31.40 30.82 3.07
CA ALA A 412 -31.09 32.05 2.32
C ALA A 412 -31.07 31.85 0.80
N LYS A 413 -31.36 30.64 0.31
CA LYS A 413 -31.43 30.34 -1.13
C LYS A 413 -32.74 30.83 -1.75
N ASP A 414 -32.74 30.90 -3.07
CA ASP A 414 -33.90 31.19 -3.94
C ASP A 414 -34.75 29.94 -4.26
N GLU A 415 -34.33 28.76 -3.82
CA GLU A 415 -35.07 27.51 -3.92
C GLU A 415 -35.42 26.92 -2.56
N ALA A 416 -36.50 26.12 -2.50
CA ALA A 416 -36.88 25.42 -1.28
C ALA A 416 -35.87 24.29 -0.98
N VAL A 417 -35.51 24.13 0.29
CA VAL A 417 -34.56 23.10 0.73
C VAL A 417 -35.15 22.23 1.82
N THR A 418 -34.92 20.92 1.73
CA THR A 418 -35.21 19.99 2.82
C THR A 418 -33.93 19.69 3.60
N VAL A 419 -33.96 19.96 4.91
CA VAL A 419 -32.90 19.58 5.85
C VAL A 419 -33.37 18.38 6.66
N ARG A 420 -32.57 17.32 6.68
CA ARG A 420 -32.75 16.20 7.58
C ARG A 420 -32.16 16.57 8.94
N VAL A 421 -33.01 16.68 9.96
CA VAL A 421 -32.60 16.86 11.35
C VAL A 421 -32.53 15.48 11.97
N GLN A 422 -31.36 15.08 12.46
CA GLN A 422 -31.12 13.76 13.04
C GLN A 422 -30.66 13.93 14.49
N GLU A 423 -31.42 13.37 15.42
CA GLU A 423 -31.16 13.50 16.86
C GLU A 423 -30.83 12.13 17.45
N PRO A 424 -29.60 11.92 17.96
CA PRO A 424 -29.22 10.70 18.66
C PRO A 424 -29.81 10.71 20.07
N MET A 425 -30.94 10.01 20.23
CA MET A 425 -31.65 9.86 21.49
C MET A 425 -30.99 8.73 22.31
N PRO A 426 -30.41 9.02 23.48
CA PRO A 426 -29.80 8.00 24.32
C PRO A 426 -30.84 7.27 25.18
N GLY A 427 -30.43 6.16 25.81
CA GLY A 427 -31.29 5.39 26.71
C GLY A 427 -32.56 4.83 26.05
N ASP A 428 -33.55 4.52 26.89
CA ASP A 428 -34.94 4.35 26.44
C ASP A 428 -35.56 5.73 26.27
N TRP A 429 -36.24 5.97 25.16
CA TRP A 429 -36.84 7.27 24.89
C TRP A 429 -38.26 7.17 24.35
N GLU A 430 -39.06 8.17 24.72
CA GLU A 430 -40.44 8.34 24.29
C GLU A 430 -40.60 9.76 23.73
N MET A 431 -41.13 9.86 22.50
CA MET A 431 -41.51 11.15 21.93
C MET A 431 -42.85 11.58 22.54
N VAL A 432 -42.80 12.56 23.46
CA VAL A 432 -43.97 13.05 24.18
C VAL A 432 -44.80 14.00 23.30
N GLN A 433 -44.11 14.85 22.54
CA GLN A 433 -44.74 15.80 21.63
C GLN A 433 -43.80 16.10 20.46
N GLU A 434 -44.36 16.30 19.27
CA GLU A 434 -43.58 16.73 18.10
C GLU A 434 -44.45 17.56 17.15
N SER A 435 -43.89 18.63 16.57
CA SER A 435 -44.57 19.46 15.59
C SER A 435 -44.61 18.82 14.20
N ARG A 436 -43.73 17.84 13.96
CA ARG A 436 -43.66 17.02 12.75
C ARG A 436 -43.37 15.59 13.16
N LYS A 437 -43.99 14.62 12.50
CA LYS A 437 -43.79 13.20 12.81
C LYS A 437 -42.37 12.76 12.44
N HIS A 438 -41.66 12.15 13.40
CA HIS A 438 -40.33 11.59 13.18
C HIS A 438 -40.38 10.23 12.47
N THR A 439 -39.25 9.86 11.87
CA THR A 439 -38.89 8.47 11.58
C THR A 439 -37.90 7.97 12.62
N LYS A 440 -38.00 6.69 12.98
CA LYS A 440 -37.06 6.03 13.88
C LYS A 440 -36.06 5.23 13.04
N ASP A 441 -35.00 5.90 12.61
CA ASP A 441 -33.99 5.30 11.71
C ASP A 441 -33.19 4.18 12.39
N SER A 442 -33.09 4.25 13.72
CA SER A 442 -32.59 3.15 14.55
C SER A 442 -33.18 3.25 15.97
N ALA A 443 -32.88 2.29 16.84
CA ALA A 443 -33.31 2.32 18.24
C ALA A 443 -32.98 3.65 18.96
N ARG A 444 -31.90 4.33 18.56
CA ARG A 444 -31.35 5.54 19.20
C ARG A 444 -31.41 6.80 18.35
N VAL A 445 -32.15 6.80 17.23
CA VAL A 445 -32.15 7.94 16.32
C VAL A 445 -33.57 8.30 15.92
N ALA A 446 -33.96 9.55 16.20
CA ALA A 446 -35.14 10.19 15.64
C ALA A 446 -34.72 11.15 14.52
N SER A 447 -35.43 11.10 13.40
CA SER A 447 -35.14 11.92 12.21
C SER A 447 -36.38 12.63 11.70
N TRP A 448 -36.19 13.87 11.23
CA TRP A 448 -37.23 14.67 10.58
C TRP A 448 -36.71 15.26 9.28
N ASN A 449 -37.54 15.23 8.24
CA ASN A 449 -37.30 15.99 7.02
C ASN A 449 -38.07 17.31 7.11
N VAL A 450 -37.34 18.42 7.23
CA VAL A 450 -37.91 19.76 7.39
C VAL A 450 -37.65 20.56 6.12
N THR A 451 -38.70 20.75 5.33
CA THR A 451 -38.67 21.62 4.14
C THR A 451 -38.83 23.09 4.55
N ILE A 452 -37.94 23.92 4.03
CA ILE A 452 -37.84 25.36 4.28
C ILE A 452 -38.04 26.08 2.94
N PRO A 453 -39.01 26.99 2.81
CA PRO A 453 -39.19 27.79 1.59
C PRO A 453 -37.96 28.66 1.26
N PRO A 454 -37.86 29.19 0.02
CA PRO A 454 -36.84 30.18 -0.34
C PRO A 454 -36.87 31.40 0.56
N GLY A 455 -35.72 31.87 1.02
CA GLY A 455 -35.58 33.08 1.83
C GLY A 455 -36.28 33.07 3.20
N ASP A 456 -36.80 31.93 3.65
CA ASP A 456 -37.67 31.82 4.84
C ASP A 456 -37.06 30.89 5.91
N LYS A 457 -37.84 30.64 6.97
CA LYS A 457 -37.49 29.79 8.09
C LYS A 457 -38.56 28.74 8.39
N ALA A 458 -38.13 27.62 8.95
CA ALA A 458 -39.01 26.57 9.44
C ALA A 458 -38.66 26.23 10.89
N LEU A 459 -39.68 25.90 11.68
CA LEU A 459 -39.53 25.46 13.07
C LEU A 459 -39.82 23.96 13.17
N LEU A 460 -38.95 23.27 13.89
CA LEU A 460 -39.18 21.93 14.41
C LEU A 460 -39.17 22.02 15.94
N GLU A 461 -40.26 21.57 16.55
CA GLU A 461 -40.41 21.55 18.00
C GLU A 461 -40.72 20.14 18.44
N TYR A 462 -40.04 19.66 19.48
CA TYR A 462 -40.29 18.33 20.02
C TYR A 462 -39.97 18.27 21.51
N THR A 463 -40.69 17.40 22.22
CA THR A 463 -40.46 17.06 23.62
C THR A 463 -40.18 15.57 23.71
N VAL A 464 -39.03 15.23 24.28
CA VAL A 464 -38.61 13.85 24.47
C VAL A 464 -38.41 13.56 25.94
N ARG A 465 -38.88 12.39 26.35
CA ARG A 465 -38.59 11.80 27.66
C ARG A 465 -37.54 10.71 27.48
N VAL A 466 -36.47 10.78 28.26
CA VAL A 466 -35.36 9.84 28.23
C VAL A 466 -35.22 9.17 29.58
N LYS A 467 -35.04 7.85 29.57
CA LYS A 467 -34.76 7.00 30.72
C LYS A 467 -33.41 6.30 30.56
N TRP A 468 -32.57 6.41 31.58
CA TRP A 468 -31.20 5.88 31.63
C TRP A 468 -31.10 4.59 32.42
#